data_AF-A0A9E5HT11-F1
#
_entry.id   AF-A0A9E5HT11-F1
#
_cell.length_a   1.000
_cell.length_b   1.000
_cell.length_c   1.000
_cell.angle_alpha   90.00
_cell.angle_beta   90.00
_cell.angle_gamma   90.00
#
_symmetry.space_group_name_H-M   'P 1'
#
loop_
_entity.id
_entity.type
_entity.pdbx_description
1 polymer ?
#
loop_
_entity_poly.entity_id
_entity_poly.type
_entity_poly.pdbx_seq_one_letter_code
_entity_poly.pdbx_strand_id
1 'polypeptide(L)'
;MENTLLTWPKPPSACPASLLNRPAPGTIVCVAGLVILRQRPGTAKGVIFLTLEDETGTINIVIWRTLYEKFRRAVISGRLLKIKGRVQSENSVIHIIAEYIEDISYMLDDLPKINI
;
A
#
# COMPACT_ATOMS: atom_id res chain seq x y z
N MET A 1 -31.10 24.63 -8.95
CA MET A 1 -30.49 23.40 -9.50
C MET A 1 -28.98 23.60 -9.43
N GLU A 2 -28.40 23.34 -8.26
CA GLU A 2 -26.95 23.49 -8.08
C GLU A 2 -26.27 22.20 -8.54
N ASN A 3 -25.56 22.32 -9.66
CA ASN A 3 -24.69 21.28 -10.19
C ASN A 3 -23.41 21.28 -9.35
N THR A 4 -23.46 20.72 -8.15
CA THR A 4 -22.29 20.52 -7.29
C THR A 4 -21.41 19.51 -8.00
N LEU A 5 -20.41 19.98 -8.74
CA LEU A 5 -19.41 19.13 -9.37
C LEU A 5 -18.81 18.23 -8.27
N LEU A 6 -19.09 16.94 -8.33
CA LEU A 6 -18.50 15.92 -7.46
C LEU A 6 -16.98 15.99 -7.61
N THR A 7 -16.31 16.70 -6.70
CA THR A 7 -14.85 16.82 -6.72
C THR A 7 -14.25 15.56 -6.12
N TRP A 8 -13.89 14.61 -6.98
CA TRP A 8 -13.19 13.40 -6.55
C TRP A 8 -11.77 13.74 -6.05
N PRO A 9 -11.31 13.16 -4.92
CA PRO A 9 -9.93 13.38 -4.46
C PRO A 9 -8.93 12.84 -5.49
N LYS A 10 -7.83 13.55 -5.69
CA LYS A 10 -6.76 13.07 -6.59
C LYS A 10 -6.02 11.91 -5.91
N PRO A 11 -5.83 10.76 -6.58
CA PRO A 11 -5.09 9.65 -6.00
C PRO A 11 -3.62 10.04 -5.72
N PRO A 12 -2.96 9.37 -4.76
CA PRO A 12 -1.56 9.64 -4.46
C PRO A 12 -0.68 9.34 -5.68
N SER A 13 0.37 10.14 -5.89
CA SER A 13 1.42 9.79 -6.86
C SER A 13 2.16 8.54 -6.38
N ALA A 14 1.94 7.43 -7.07
CA ALA A 14 2.46 6.11 -6.77
C ALA A 14 2.70 5.31 -8.06
N CYS A 15 3.64 4.37 -8.01
CA CYS A 15 3.88 3.38 -9.05
C CYS A 15 2.73 2.36 -9.02
N PRO A 16 2.00 2.18 -10.13
CA PRO A 16 0.95 1.16 -10.23
C PRO A 16 1.51 -0.26 -10.08
N ALA A 17 0.71 -1.17 -9.51
CA ALA A 17 1.06 -2.57 -9.34
C ALA A 17 1.55 -3.23 -10.65
N SER A 18 0.86 -2.97 -11.76
CA SER A 18 1.18 -3.48 -13.09
C SER A 18 2.57 -3.07 -13.63
N LEU A 19 3.18 -2.03 -13.05
CA LEU A 19 4.48 -1.51 -13.49
C LEU A 19 5.64 -1.95 -12.59
N LEU A 20 5.37 -2.70 -11.52
CA LEU A 20 6.39 -3.10 -10.55
C LEU A 20 7.46 -4.05 -11.09
N ASN A 21 7.24 -4.65 -12.26
CA ASN A 21 8.22 -5.48 -12.96
C ASN A 21 9.25 -4.67 -13.76
N ARG A 22 9.07 -3.36 -13.92
CA ARG A 22 9.98 -2.50 -14.71
C ARG A 22 11.21 -2.03 -13.93
N PRO A 23 11.10 -1.57 -12.67
CA PRO A 23 12.25 -1.13 -11.92
C PRO A 23 13.24 -2.27 -11.66
N ALA A 24 14.54 -1.98 -11.72
CA ALA A 24 15.55 -2.95 -11.32
C ALA A 24 15.40 -3.30 -9.82
N PRO A 25 15.71 -4.53 -9.39
CA PRO A 25 15.77 -4.88 -7.98
C PRO A 25 16.63 -3.90 -7.18
N GLY A 26 16.19 -3.56 -5.96
CA GLY A 26 16.79 -2.55 -5.10
C GLY A 26 16.33 -1.12 -5.35
N THR A 27 15.64 -0.86 -6.48
CA THR A 27 15.06 0.47 -6.77
C THR A 27 14.03 0.85 -5.71
N ILE A 28 14.09 2.10 -5.27
CA ILE A 28 13.09 2.66 -4.36
C ILE A 28 11.88 3.10 -5.17
N VAL A 29 10.71 2.61 -4.80
CA VAL A 29 9.42 3.00 -5.37
C VAL A 29 8.49 3.51 -4.27
N CYS A 30 7.51 4.31 -4.68
CA CYS A 30 6.34 4.61 -3.86
C CYS A 30 5.17 3.85 -4.46
N VAL A 31 4.42 3.12 -3.65
CA VAL A 31 3.20 2.40 -4.03
C VAL A 31 2.04 2.88 -3.15
N ALA A 32 0.81 2.71 -3.61
CA ALA A 32 -0.36 2.97 -2.80
C ALA A 32 -1.47 2.00 -3.18
N GLY A 33 -2.29 1.60 -2.20
CA GLY A 33 -3.40 0.69 -2.47
C GLY A 33 -4.20 0.37 -1.21
N LEU A 34 -5.38 -0.24 -1.43
CA LEU A 34 -6.27 -0.72 -0.38
C LEU A 34 -5.64 -1.92 0.29
N VAL A 35 -5.66 -1.98 1.62
CA VAL A 35 -5.13 -3.14 2.33
C VAL A 35 -6.15 -4.27 2.31
N ILE A 36 -5.88 -5.29 1.50
CA ILE A 36 -6.78 -6.45 1.34
C ILE A 36 -6.37 -7.63 2.23
N LEU A 37 -5.11 -7.73 2.64
CA LEU A 37 -4.62 -8.82 3.48
C LEU A 37 -3.51 -8.39 4.44
N ARG A 38 -3.51 -8.99 5.63
CA ARG A 38 -2.44 -8.88 6.63
C ARG A 38 -2.08 -10.26 7.14
N GLN A 39 -0.80 -10.60 7.13
CA GLN A 39 -0.32 -11.85 7.67
C GLN A 39 0.89 -11.61 8.57
N ARG A 40 0.90 -12.28 9.72
CA ARG A 40 2.05 -12.33 10.63
C ARG A 40 2.30 -13.78 11.01
N PRO A 41 3.02 -14.53 10.17
CA PRO A 41 3.31 -15.94 10.47
C PRO A 41 4.09 -16.05 11.77
N GLY A 42 3.69 -16.98 12.65
CA GLY A 42 4.36 -17.19 13.95
C GLY A 42 5.84 -17.57 13.82
N THR A 43 6.23 -18.12 12.67
CA THR A 43 7.59 -18.59 12.35
C THR A 43 8.49 -17.52 11.72
N ALA A 44 7.94 -16.40 11.23
CA ALA A 44 8.65 -15.48 10.36
C ALA A 44 9.46 -14.38 11.09
N LYS A 45 10.15 -14.68 12.20
CA LYS A 45 11.05 -13.76 12.95
C LYS A 45 10.52 -12.32 13.15
N GLY A 46 9.20 -12.13 13.29
CA GLY A 46 8.58 -10.81 13.47
C GLY A 46 8.33 -10.01 12.19
N VAL A 47 8.43 -10.64 11.01
CA VAL A 47 8.01 -10.08 9.72
C VAL A 47 6.49 -10.05 9.63
N ILE A 48 5.98 -8.98 9.03
CA ILE A 48 4.58 -8.83 8.64
C ILE A 48 4.52 -8.71 7.12
N PHE A 49 3.53 -9.38 6.54
CA PHE A 49 3.19 -9.26 5.14
C PHE A 49 1.89 -8.47 5.01
N LEU A 50 1.87 -7.48 4.14
CA LEU A 50 0.63 -6.84 3.68
C LEU A 50 0.47 -7.11 2.19
N THR A 51 -0.77 -7.25 1.75
CA THR A 51 -1.11 -7.15 0.34
C THR A 51 -1.95 -5.90 0.17
N LEU A 52 -1.45 -4.99 -0.68
CA LEU A 52 -2.23 -3.86 -1.17
C LEU A 52 -2.85 -4.21 -2.52
N GLU A 53 -3.97 -3.59 -2.84
CA GLU A 53 -4.61 -3.69 -4.15
C GLU A 53 -4.84 -2.28 -4.72
N ASP A 54 -4.45 -2.10 -5.97
CA ASP A 54 -4.89 -1.00 -6.83
C ASP A 54 -5.67 -1.58 -8.03
N GLU A 55 -6.24 -0.73 -8.88
CA GLU A 55 -7.01 -1.15 -10.05
C GLU A 55 -6.20 -1.95 -11.08
N THR A 56 -4.88 -1.94 -10.97
CA THR A 56 -3.95 -2.60 -11.88
C THR A 56 -3.39 -3.92 -11.34
N GLY A 57 -3.65 -4.24 -10.07
CA GLY A 57 -3.28 -5.53 -9.47
C GLY A 57 -2.92 -5.44 -7.99
N THR A 58 -2.19 -6.45 -7.52
CA THR A 58 -1.79 -6.58 -6.12
C THR A 58 -0.32 -6.21 -5.91
N ILE A 59 -0.02 -5.70 -4.72
CA ILE A 59 1.31 -5.27 -4.31
C ILE A 59 1.65 -5.97 -2.99
N ASN A 60 2.65 -6.85 -3.03
CA ASN A 60 3.10 -7.57 -1.86
C ASN A 60 4.12 -6.73 -1.08
N ILE A 61 3.83 -6.46 0.18
CA ILE A 61 4.69 -5.65 1.05
C ILE A 61 5.27 -6.53 2.15
N VAL A 62 6.57 -6.40 2.37
CA VAL A 62 7.27 -7.01 3.50
C VAL A 62 7.64 -5.92 4.49
N ILE A 63 7.25 -6.10 5.74
CA ILE A 63 7.47 -5.16 6.83
C ILE A 63 8.26 -5.86 7.93
N TRP A 64 9.48 -5.39 8.15
CA TRP A 64 10.32 -5.86 9.25
C TRP A 64 9.81 -5.36 10.60
N ARG A 65 10.08 -6.13 11.65
CA ARG A 65 9.64 -5.84 13.03
C ARG A 65 9.91 -4.40 13.47
N THR A 66 11.11 -3.89 13.22
CA THR A 66 11.53 -2.53 13.61
C THR A 66 10.68 -1.46 12.94
N LEU A 67 10.35 -1.64 11.66
CA LEU A 67 9.48 -0.72 10.93
C LEU A 67 8.03 -0.84 11.39
N TYR A 68 7.55 -2.05 11.63
CA TYR A 68 6.23 -2.28 12.19
C TYR A 68 6.06 -1.58 13.54
N GLU A 69 7.04 -1.68 14.44
CA GLU A 69 6.98 -1.03 15.75
C GLU A 69 6.88 0.50 15.60
N LYS A 70 7.57 1.09 14.62
CA LYS A 70 7.49 2.52 14.30
C LYS A 70 6.16 2.94 13.67
N PHE A 71 5.59 2.14 12.79
CA PHE A 71 4.36 2.46 12.03
C PHE A 71 3.16 1.60 12.45
N ARG A 72 3.13 1.16 13.72
CA ARG A 72 2.21 0.13 14.23
C ARG A 72 0.75 0.41 13.91
N ARG A 73 0.30 1.65 14.12
CA ARG A 73 -1.08 2.06 13.86
C ARG A 73 -1.43 1.90 12.39
N ALA A 74 -0.63 2.47 11.48
CA ALA A 74 -0.87 2.37 10.04
C ALA A 74 -0.93 0.90 9.57
N VAL A 75 -0.01 0.07 10.04
CA VAL A 75 0.03 -1.36 9.65
C VAL A 75 -1.19 -2.13 10.16
N ILE A 76 -1.65 -1.86 11.39
CA ILE A 76 -2.80 -2.58 11.98
C ILE A 76 -4.14 -2.08 11.40
N SER A 77 -4.36 -0.77 11.34
CA SER A 77 -5.69 -0.20 11.10
C SER A 77 -5.87 0.48 9.74
N GLY A 78 -4.79 0.79 9.01
CA GLY A 78 -4.89 1.57 7.77
C GLY A 78 -5.68 0.81 6.69
N ARG A 79 -6.71 1.43 6.13
CA ARG A 79 -7.52 0.86 5.04
C ARG A 79 -6.91 1.16 3.67
N LEU A 80 -6.30 2.33 3.53
CA LEU A 80 -5.55 2.76 2.35
C LEU A 80 -4.16 3.18 2.80
N LEU A 81 -3.13 2.56 2.24
CA LEU A 81 -1.74 2.85 2.61
C LEU A 81 -0.96 3.35 1.42
N LYS A 82 -0.07 4.31 1.67
CA LYS A 82 1.00 4.69 0.77
C LYS A 82 2.33 4.25 1.38
N ILE A 83 3.12 3.52 0.61
CA ILE A 83 4.34 2.88 1.09
C ILE A 83 5.50 3.24 0.18
N LYS A 84 6.58 3.74 0.79
CA LYS A 84 7.87 3.86 0.12
C LYS A 84 8.73 2.68 0.54
N GLY A 85 9.33 2.01 -0.43
CA GLY A 85 10.14 0.83 -0.17
C GLY A 85 10.97 0.39 -1.37
N ARG A 86 11.78 -0.65 -1.17
CA ARG A 86 12.65 -1.21 -2.20
C ARG A 86 11.99 -2.38 -2.90
N VAL A 87 12.08 -2.41 -4.22
CA VAL A 87 11.68 -3.55 -5.03
C VAL A 87 12.63 -4.71 -4.75
N GLN A 88 12.09 -5.87 -4.42
CA GLN A 88 12.80 -7.14 -4.34
C GLN A 88 12.07 -8.16 -5.20
N SER A 89 12.81 -8.92 -5.99
CA SER A 89 12.28 -9.99 -6.82
C SER A 89 12.85 -11.31 -6.32
N GLU A 90 11.99 -12.23 -5.91
CA GLU A 90 12.36 -13.56 -5.44
C GLU A 90 11.43 -14.58 -6.07
N ASN A 91 11.98 -15.61 -6.71
CA ASN A 91 11.21 -16.69 -7.37
C ASN A 91 10.10 -16.18 -8.31
N SER A 92 10.40 -15.13 -9.08
CA SER A 92 9.46 -14.44 -9.99
C SER A 92 8.29 -13.71 -9.32
N VAL A 93 8.32 -13.58 -7.99
CA VAL A 93 7.38 -12.77 -7.21
C VAL A 93 8.05 -11.47 -6.82
N ILE A 94 7.36 -10.35 -7.06
CA ILE A 94 7.83 -9.02 -6.68
C ILE A 94 7.25 -8.65 -5.33
N HIS A 95 8.14 -8.19 -4.45
CA HIS A 95 7.84 -7.67 -3.13
C HIS A 95 8.39 -6.25 -2.98
N ILE A 96 7.73 -5.44 -2.17
CA ILE A 96 8.25 -4.15 -1.72
C ILE A 96 8.68 -4.29 -0.27
N ILE A 97 9.97 -4.17 -0.02
CA ILE A 97 10.51 -4.08 1.33
C ILE A 97 10.24 -2.67 1.83
N ALA A 98 9.31 -2.53 2.77
CA ALA A 98 8.88 -1.23 3.26
C ALA A 98 10.01 -0.48 3.98
N GLU A 99 10.08 0.83 3.79
CA GLU A 99 10.98 1.75 4.51
C GLU A 99 10.21 2.90 5.18
N TYR A 100 9.06 3.29 4.62
CA TYR A 100 8.16 4.29 5.18
C TYR A 100 6.71 3.94 4.84
N ILE A 101 5.81 4.15 5.80
CA ILE A 101 4.40 3.80 5.70
C ILE A 101 3.56 5.01 6.11
N GLU A 102 2.65 5.40 5.25
CA GLU A 102 1.69 6.48 5.47
C GLU A 102 0.27 5.93 5.42
N ASP A 103 -0.49 6.18 6.48
CA ASP A 103 -1.93 5.89 6.50
C ASP A 103 -2.67 7.04 5.83
N ILE A 104 -3.15 6.78 4.62
CA ILE A 104 -3.90 7.74 3.80
C ILE A 104 -5.39 7.36 3.76
N SER A 105 -5.89 6.63 4.76
CA SER A 105 -7.28 6.19 4.83
C SER A 105 -8.29 7.33 4.85
N TYR A 106 -7.88 8.53 5.27
CA TYR A 106 -8.73 9.72 5.22
C TYR A 106 -9.21 10.03 3.79
N MET A 107 -8.43 9.66 2.76
CA MET A 107 -8.84 9.85 1.36
C MET A 107 -10.08 9.02 0.99
N LEU A 108 -10.33 7.93 1.72
CA LEU A 108 -11.54 7.13 1.56
C LEU A 108 -12.75 7.83 2.18
N ASP A 109 -12.53 8.63 3.22
CA ASP A 109 -13.58 9.37 3.92
C ASP A 109 -14.01 10.62 3.13
N ASP A 110 -13.12 11.13 2.27
CA ASP A 110 -13.37 12.20 1.31
C ASP A 110 -14.11 11.72 0.04
N LEU A 111 -14.37 10.42 -0.10
CA LEU A 111 -15.11 9.91 -1.24
C LEU A 111 -16.57 10.37 -1.18
N PRO A 112 -17.15 10.84 -2.31
CA PRO A 112 -18.56 11.18 -2.34
C PRO A 112 -19.43 9.99 -1.94
N LYS A 113 -20.40 10.26 -1.06
CA LYS A 113 -21.40 9.27 -0.71
C LYS A 113 -22.34 9.08 -1.91
N ILE A 114 -22.20 7.96 -2.59
CA ILE A 114 -23.18 7.53 -3.57
C ILE A 114 -24.28 6.83 -2.79
N ASN A 115 -25.46 7.45 -2.69
CA ASN A 115 -26.66 6.75 -2.25
C ASN A 115 -27.06 5.79 -3.37
N ILE A 116 -26.77 4.50 -3.17
CA ILE A 116 -27.22 3.40 -4.03
C ILE A 116 -28.49 2.81 -3.41
#